data_AF-A0A539DZT3-F1
#
_entry.id   AF-A0A539DZT3-F1
#
_cell.length_a   1.000
_cell.length_b   1.000
_cell.length_c   1.000
_cell.angle_alpha   90.00
_cell.angle_beta   90.00
_cell.angle_gamma   90.00
#
_symmetry.space_group_name_H-M   'P 1'
#
loop_
_entity.id
_entity.type
_entity.pdbx_description
1 polymer ?
#
loop_
_entity_poly.entity_id
_entity_poly.type
_entity_poly.pdbx_seq_one_letter_code
_entity_poly.pdbx_strand_id
1 'polypeptide(L)'
;MTAARLSIRMGLQIPNFTYPGVGAADLFERIAAIAVAAENNGFDSVFVMDHFYQLPMLGKPDQEMFEAYSLLTAIAARTSTVRLGAMVGGMTYRNPADRHRPRCDFRRPGDLGHRRRLVRTGA
;
A
#
# COMPACT_ATOMS: atom_id res chain seq x y z
N MET A 1 14.86 32.88 3.98
CA MET A 1 14.67 31.81 2.99
C MET A 1 14.87 30.49 3.70
N THR A 2 13.80 29.76 4.03
CA THR A 2 13.92 28.46 4.69
C THR A 2 14.21 27.42 3.62
N ALA A 3 15.40 26.81 3.67
CA ALA A 3 15.74 25.72 2.77
C ALA A 3 14.71 24.59 2.94
N ALA A 4 14.08 24.17 1.84
CA ALA A 4 13.25 22.98 1.85
C ALA A 4 14.13 21.81 2.26
N ARG A 5 13.80 21.15 3.39
CA ARG A 5 14.43 19.88 3.74
C ARG A 5 14.11 18.88 2.64
N LEU A 6 15.15 18.40 1.95
CA LEU A 6 15.05 17.17 1.16
C LEU A 6 14.63 16.05 2.12
N SER A 7 13.39 15.61 2.03
CA SER A 7 12.88 14.48 2.80
C SER A 7 12.92 13.23 1.92
N ILE A 8 13.87 12.34 2.22
CA ILE A 8 13.85 10.98 1.67
C ILE A 8 12.70 10.25 2.37
N ARG A 9 11.86 9.58 1.58
CA ARG A 9 10.76 8.75 2.07
C ARG A 9 10.98 7.31 1.66
N MET A 10 10.79 6.40 2.60
CA MET A 10 11.10 4.99 2.42
C MET A 10 9.82 4.17 2.33
N GLY A 11 9.75 3.31 1.32
CA GLY A 11 8.65 2.38 1.12
C GLY A 11 9.10 0.93 1.24
N LEU A 12 8.31 0.10 1.90
CA LEU A 12 8.51 -1.35 1.94
C LEU A 12 7.59 -2.03 0.92
N GLN A 13 8.15 -2.87 0.05
CA GLN A 13 7.35 -3.73 -0.81
C GLN A 13 7.29 -5.14 -0.20
N ILE A 14 6.10 -5.72 -0.18
CA ILE A 14 5.83 -7.13 0.18
C ILE A 14 5.48 -7.86 -1.12
N PRO A 15 6.47 -8.42 -1.83
CA PRO A 15 6.25 -9.04 -3.13
C PRO A 15 5.94 -10.54 -3.05
N ASN A 16 6.12 -11.17 -1.89
CA ASN A 16 6.02 -12.62 -1.73
C ASN A 16 5.01 -12.97 -0.63
N PHE A 17 4.22 -14.01 -0.88
CA PHE A 17 3.20 -14.51 0.03
C PHE A 17 3.43 -15.96 0.46
N THR A 18 4.63 -16.49 0.24
CA THR A 18 5.05 -17.80 0.73
C THR A 18 6.24 -17.61 1.67
N TYR A 19 6.07 -17.99 2.94
CA TYR A 19 7.10 -17.89 3.96
C TYR A 19 7.39 -19.27 4.56
N PRO A 20 8.67 -19.61 4.83
CA PRO A 20 9.01 -20.87 5.48
C PRO A 20 8.28 -21.03 6.82
N GLY A 21 7.58 -22.16 6.97
CA GLY A 21 6.85 -22.50 8.20
C GLY A 21 5.56 -21.73 8.44
N VAL A 22 5.04 -20.99 7.46
CA VAL A 22 3.77 -20.26 7.56
C VAL A 22 2.76 -20.89 6.60
N GLY A 23 1.70 -21.47 7.14
CA GLY A 23 0.59 -21.99 6.35
C GLY A 23 -0.40 -20.89 5.92
N ALA A 24 -1.30 -21.24 5.00
CA ALA A 24 -2.30 -20.30 4.47
C ALA A 24 -3.15 -19.62 5.56
N ALA A 25 -3.49 -20.33 6.64
CA ALA A 25 -4.29 -19.79 7.75
C ALA A 25 -3.57 -18.66 8.51
N ASP A 26 -2.24 -18.74 8.64
CA ASP A 26 -1.42 -17.78 9.41
C ASP A 26 -0.82 -16.69 8.52
N LEU A 27 -0.97 -16.82 7.21
CA LEU A 27 -0.30 -15.97 6.23
C LEU A 27 -0.72 -14.51 6.34
N PHE A 28 -2.00 -14.24 6.59
CA PHE A 28 -2.46 -12.87 6.80
C PHE A 28 -1.78 -12.23 8.02
N GLU A 29 -1.75 -12.94 9.15
CA GLU A 29 -1.13 -12.42 10.38
C GLU A 29 0.38 -12.18 10.19
N ARG A 30 1.06 -13.03 9.41
CA ARG A 30 2.46 -12.80 9.01
C ARG A 30 2.63 -11.50 8.22
N ILE A 31 1.80 -11.24 7.22
CA ILE A 31 1.88 -10.04 6.38
C ILE A 31 1.50 -8.78 7.18
N ALA A 32 0.44 -8.87 7.99
CA ALA A 32 0.03 -7.79 8.88
C ALA A 32 1.15 -7.42 9.85
N ALA A 33 1.83 -8.39 10.44
CA ALA A 33 2.98 -8.16 11.31
C ALA A 33 4.12 -7.43 10.59
N ILE A 34 4.40 -7.76 9.32
CA ILE A 34 5.41 -7.05 8.51
C ILE A 34 4.99 -5.59 8.27
N ALA A 35 3.72 -5.35 7.94
CA ALA A 35 3.20 -4.00 7.69
C ALA A 35 3.23 -3.12 8.96
N VAL A 36 2.82 -3.68 10.10
CA VAL A 36 2.89 -3.01 11.42
C VAL A 36 4.34 -2.75 11.81
N ALA A 37 5.24 -3.71 11.59
CA ALA A 37 6.66 -3.51 11.85
C ALA A 37 7.23 -2.37 10.97
N ALA A 38 6.86 -2.30 9.69
CA ALA A 38 7.28 -1.21 8.81
C ALA A 38 6.80 0.15 9.32
N GLU A 39 5.53 0.27 9.70
CA GLU A 39 4.96 1.48 10.30
C GLU A 39 5.74 1.90 11.56
N ASN A 40 5.95 0.98 12.48
CA ASN A 40 6.64 1.25 13.75
C ASN A 40 8.13 1.63 13.56
N ASN A 41 8.73 1.27 12.43
CA ASN A 41 10.11 1.61 12.09
C ASN A 41 10.23 2.82 11.14
N GLY A 42 9.14 3.57 10.93
CA GLY A 42 9.16 4.86 10.24
C GLY A 42 9.14 4.77 8.71
N PHE A 43 8.72 3.64 8.13
CA PHE A 43 8.42 3.59 6.70
C PHE A 43 7.21 4.48 6.38
N ASP A 44 7.28 5.25 5.30
CA ASP A 44 6.20 6.15 4.88
C ASP A 44 5.10 5.42 4.11
N SER A 45 5.42 4.25 3.52
CA SER A 45 4.48 3.43 2.77
C SER A 45 4.80 1.93 2.78
N VAL A 46 3.76 1.12 2.66
CA VAL A 46 3.82 -0.32 2.41
C VAL A 46 3.10 -0.63 1.11
N PHE A 47 3.71 -1.46 0.27
CA PHE A 47 3.18 -1.89 -1.01
C PHE A 47 3.01 -3.39 -1.07
N VAL A 48 1.95 -3.85 -1.73
CA VAL A 48 1.77 -5.26 -2.12
C VAL A 48 1.74 -5.38 -3.64
N MET A 49 1.98 -6.57 -4.17
CA MET A 49 1.81 -6.84 -5.60
C MET A 49 0.34 -7.12 -5.96
N ASP A 50 -0.08 -6.74 -7.17
CA ASP A 50 -1.45 -6.91 -7.70
C ASP A 50 -1.41 -7.92 -8.86
N HIS A 51 -1.41 -9.21 -8.50
CA HIS A 51 -1.45 -10.34 -9.45
C HIS A 51 -2.50 -11.35 -8.99
N PHE A 52 -2.94 -12.23 -9.89
CA PHE A 52 -3.78 -13.38 -9.52
C PHE A 52 -2.95 -14.61 -9.15
N TYR A 53 -1.70 -14.65 -9.60
CA TYR A 53 -0.74 -15.72 -9.34
C TYR A 53 0.60 -15.11 -8.95
N GLN A 54 1.43 -15.87 -8.23
CA GLN A 54 2.79 -15.41 -7.95
C GLN A 54 3.60 -15.22 -9.22
N LEU A 55 4.52 -14.26 -9.19
CA LEU A 55 5.47 -14.05 -10.28
C LEU A 55 6.43 -15.25 -10.37
N PRO A 56 6.81 -15.71 -11.58
CA PRO A 56 7.65 -16.91 -11.76
C PRO A 56 8.99 -16.89 -11.00
N MET A 57 9.53 -15.70 -10.72
CA MET A 57 10.78 -15.53 -9.97
C MET A 57 10.60 -15.58 -8.44
N LEU A 58 9.36 -15.49 -7.96
CA LEU A 58 9.02 -15.44 -6.52
C LEU A 58 8.36 -16.74 -6.06
N GLY A 59 7.54 -17.34 -6.92
CA GLY A 59 6.79 -18.54 -6.61
C GLY A 59 6.12 -19.18 -7.82
N LYS A 60 5.60 -20.38 -7.61
CA LYS A 60 4.80 -21.10 -8.59
C LYS A 60 3.35 -20.56 -8.60
N PRO A 61 2.60 -20.73 -9.69
CA PRO A 61 1.22 -20.23 -9.78
C PRO A 61 0.23 -20.88 -8.79
N ASP A 62 0.52 -22.07 -8.28
CA ASP A 62 -0.30 -22.80 -7.30
C ASP A 62 -0.01 -22.41 -5.85
N GLN A 63 1.00 -21.56 -5.62
CA GLN A 63 1.30 -21.03 -4.30
C GLN A 63 0.37 -19.87 -3.93
N GLU A 64 0.34 -19.58 -2.63
CA GLU A 64 -0.53 -18.63 -1.99
C GLU A 64 -0.40 -17.24 -2.61
N MET A 65 -1.56 -16.63 -2.90
CA MET A 65 -1.64 -15.30 -3.45
C MET A 65 -2.89 -14.60 -2.91
N PHE A 66 -2.71 -13.45 -2.28
CA PHE A 66 -3.84 -12.64 -1.85
C PHE A 66 -4.34 -11.71 -2.95
N GLU A 67 -5.65 -11.49 -2.99
CA GLU A 67 -6.24 -10.41 -3.77
C GLU A 67 -5.81 -9.06 -3.16
N ALA A 68 -5.16 -8.22 -3.97
CA ALA A 68 -4.41 -7.08 -3.46
C ALA A 68 -5.25 -6.05 -2.69
N TYR A 69 -6.44 -5.68 -3.18
CA TYR A 69 -7.23 -4.62 -2.53
C TYR A 69 -7.94 -5.11 -1.27
N SER A 70 -8.34 -6.37 -1.24
CA SER A 70 -8.86 -7.04 -0.04
C SER A 70 -7.77 -7.11 1.03
N LEU A 71 -6.55 -7.51 0.65
CA LEU A 71 -5.41 -7.52 1.57
C LEU A 71 -5.06 -6.11 2.07
N LEU A 72 -5.00 -5.11 1.19
CA LEU A 72 -4.73 -3.72 1.58
C LEU A 72 -5.81 -3.19 2.54
N THR A 73 -7.07 -3.54 2.32
CA THR A 73 -8.17 -3.19 3.23
C THR A 73 -8.00 -3.84 4.59
N ALA A 74 -7.60 -5.12 4.63
CA ALA A 74 -7.34 -5.84 5.88
C ALA A 74 -6.13 -5.29 6.64
N ILE A 75 -5.04 -4.93 5.94
CA ILE A 75 -3.85 -4.27 6.54
C ILE A 75 -4.22 -2.88 7.06
N ALA A 76 -5.09 -2.13 6.39
CA ALA A 76 -5.54 -0.82 6.85
C ALA A 76 -6.22 -0.88 8.23
N ALA A 77 -6.83 -2.01 8.59
CA ALA A 77 -7.39 -2.22 9.93
C ALA A 77 -6.33 -2.51 11.01
N ARG A 78 -5.07 -2.77 10.62
CA ARG A 78 -3.95 -3.11 11.51
C ARG A 78 -2.94 -1.96 11.65
N THR A 79 -2.97 -0.97 10.77
CA THR A 79 -2.03 0.17 10.73
C THR A 79 -2.77 1.51 10.78
N SER A 80 -2.11 2.60 11.21
CA SER A 80 -2.79 3.89 11.45
C SER A 80 -2.29 5.08 10.61
N THR A 81 -1.06 5.03 10.11
CA THR A 81 -0.31 6.19 9.59
C THR A 81 0.43 5.89 8.29
N VAL A 82 0.90 4.66 8.10
CA VAL A 82 1.62 4.24 6.90
C VAL A 82 0.68 4.24 5.69
N ARG A 83 1.18 4.70 4.54
CA ARG A 83 0.38 4.68 3.30
C ARG A 83 0.41 3.29 2.69
N LEU A 84 -0.75 2.81 2.26
CA LEU A 84 -0.89 1.49 1.65
C LEU A 84 -1.16 1.61 0.14
N GLY A 85 -0.59 0.74 -0.66
CA GLY A 85 -0.84 0.72 -2.10
C GLY A 85 -0.44 -0.56 -2.82
N ALA A 86 -0.88 -0.69 -4.07
CA ALA A 86 -0.43 -1.74 -4.97
C ALA A 86 0.73 -1.25 -5.84
N MET A 87 1.82 -2.02 -5.91
CA MET A 87 2.98 -1.73 -6.75
C MET A 87 3.33 -2.95 -7.62
N VAL A 88 3.00 -2.97 -8.92
CA VAL A 88 2.19 -2.00 -9.70
C VAL A 88 0.74 -2.49 -9.77
N GLY A 89 -0.23 -1.59 -9.61
CA GLY A 89 -1.66 -1.94 -9.76
C GLY A 89 -2.01 -2.29 -11.21
N GLY A 90 -2.63 -3.45 -11.43
CA GLY A 90 -2.94 -3.92 -12.77
C GLY A 90 -4.19 -3.28 -13.35
N MET A 91 -3.99 -2.39 -14.31
CA MET A 91 -5.07 -1.60 -14.93
C MET A 91 -5.93 -2.41 -15.90
N THR A 92 -5.37 -3.45 -16.51
CA THR A 92 -6.01 -4.17 -17.63
C THR A 92 -7.08 -5.17 -17.21
N TYR A 93 -7.09 -5.61 -15.95
CA TYR A 93 -8.06 -6.57 -15.43
C TYR A 93 -9.08 -5.96 -14.47
N ARG A 94 -9.11 -4.63 -14.29
CA ARG A 94 -10.11 -3.95 -13.46
C ARG A 94 -10.90 -2.92 -14.25
N ASN A 95 -12.19 -2.85 -13.97
CA ASN A 95 -13.03 -1.80 -14.50
C ASN A 95 -12.56 -0.43 -13.96
N PRO A 96 -12.21 0.55 -14.82
CA PRO A 96 -11.73 1.85 -14.39
C PRO A 96 -12.70 2.61 -13.47
N ALA A 97 -14.01 2.36 -13.61
CA ALA A 97 -15.03 3.01 -12.78
C ALA A 97 -15.00 2.54 -11.31
N ASP A 98 -14.59 1.30 -11.06
CA ASP A 98 -14.60 0.69 -9.74
C ASP A 98 -13.31 0.97 -8.96
N ARG A 99 -12.28 1.49 -9.63
CA ARG A 99 -11.03 1.85 -9.00
C ARG A 99 -11.21 3.09 -8.14
N HIS A 100 -11.35 2.88 -6.83
CA HIS A 100 -11.16 3.96 -5.86
C HIS A 100 -9.76 4.53 -6.03
N ARG A 101 -9.63 5.87 -6.10
CA ARG A 101 -8.31 6.52 -6.08
C ARG A 101 -7.71 6.27 -4.69
N PRO A 102 -6.68 5.40 -4.52
CA PRO A 102 -5.97 5.40 -3.26
C PRO A 102 -5.46 6.82 -3.05
N ARG A 103 -5.45 7.30 -1.79
CA ARG A 103 -4.67 8.49 -1.42
C ARG A 103 -3.19 8.16 -1.59
N CYS A 104 -2.73 8.03 -2.84
CA CYS A 104 -1.34 8.24 -3.23
C CYS A 104 -1.04 9.74 -3.24
N ASP A 105 -1.58 10.48 -2.27
CA ASP A 105 -1.04 11.79 -1.93
C ASP A 105 0.05 11.55 -0.89
N PHE A 106 1.26 11.62 -1.39
CA PHE A 106 2.49 11.48 -0.64
C PHE A 106 2.72 12.61 0.39
N ARG A 107 1.82 13.60 0.47
CA ARG A 107 1.86 14.68 1.45
C ARG A 107 1.42 14.23 2.84
N ARG A 108 2.24 14.49 3.86
CA ARG A 108 1.86 14.30 5.28
C ARG A 108 0.75 15.28 5.68
N PRO A 109 -0.07 14.95 6.70
CA PRO A 109 -0.80 15.97 7.45
C PRO A 109 0.21 17.02 7.96
N GLY A 110 0.15 18.25 7.44
CA GLY A 110 1.08 19.34 7.75
C GLY A 110 1.81 19.96 6.56
N ASP A 111 1.76 19.33 5.38
CA ASP A 111 2.32 19.92 4.15
C ASP A 111 1.32 20.90 3.50
N LEU A 112 1.12 22.04 4.17
CA LEU A 112 0.27 23.16 3.70
C LEU A 112 0.97 23.99 2.61
N GLY A 113 1.47 23.34 1.58
CA GLY A 113 1.92 23.98 0.34
C GLY A 113 0.76 24.15 -0.64
N HIS A 114 0.14 25.33 -0.64
CA HIS A 114 -0.80 25.84 -1.64
C HIS A 114 -2.22 25.22 -1.63
N ARG A 115 -3.08 25.74 -0.73
CA ARG A 115 -4.53 25.53 -0.79
C ARG A 115 -5.05 26.12 -2.11
N ARG A 116 -5.51 25.27 -3.03
CA ARG A 116 -6.51 25.71 -4.03
C ARG A 116 -7.75 26.11 -3.25
N ARG A 117 -7.99 27.42 -3.21
CA ARG A 117 -9.20 28.04 -2.69
C ARG A 117 -10.36 27.50 -3.54
N LEU A 118 -11.11 26.54 -3.00
CA LEU A 118 -12.38 26.14 -3.60
C LEU A 118 -13.33 27.34 -3.45
N VAL A 119 -13.65 27.97 -4.58
CA VAL A 119 -14.69 28.99 -4.66
C VAL A 119 -16.00 28.33 -4.20
N ARG A 120 -16.55 28.80 -3.07
CA ARG A 120 -17.97 28.59 -2.76
C ARG A 120 -18.75 29.47 -3.74
N THR A 121 -19.32 28.89 -4.78
CA THR A 121 -20.49 29.49 -5.45
C THR A 121 -21.71 29.12 -4.62
N GLY A 122 -22.31 30.14 -4.00
CA GLY A 122 -23.64 30.02 -3.43
C GLY A 122 -24.70 30.12 -4.53
N ALA A 123 -25.74 29.31 -4.40
CA ALA A 123 -27.14 29.60 -4.64
C ALA A 123 -27.94 28.57 -3.84
#